data_AF-K5UH63-F1
#
_entry.id   AF-K5UH63-F1
#
_cell.length_a   1.000
_cell.length_b   1.000
_cell.length_c   1.000
_cell.angle_alpha   90.00
_cell.angle_beta   90.00
_cell.angle_gamma   90.00
#
_symmetry.space_group_name_H-M   'P 1'
#
loop_
_entity.id
_entity.type
_entity.pdbx_description
1 polymer ?
#
loop_
_entity_poly.entity_id
_entity_poly.type
_entity_poly.pdbx_seq_one_letter_code
_entity_poly.pdbx_strand_id
1 'polypeptide(L)'
;MKFVASLLLFALSASAAPTAVSDSDSGSSAASTSTAAPPSSSSSGSSSGNSTGSGDFQLQNGLDAQMLNAQFQNISASDPCYDDTMACITQNGTPGFAQCVSGQWEITQCAAGTECVALPRVNQPGTTIACDTLADALARIAATGATGGLTGDGGDGGDGGDSGDGGDGGDGGDSGDGGDGGDSGDGGDGGDER
;
A
#
# COMPACT_ATOMS: atom_id res chain seq x y z
N MET A 1 -6.55 49.34 -18.52
CA MET A 1 -6.24 49.59 -17.09
C MET A 1 -5.07 48.67 -16.75
N LYS A 2 -3.83 49.07 -17.09
CA LYS A 2 -2.82 49.74 -16.25
C LYS A 2 -2.35 48.88 -15.05
N PHE A 3 -1.18 48.27 -15.26
CA PHE A 3 -0.25 47.55 -14.36
C PHE A 3 -0.27 47.94 -12.88
N VAL A 4 -0.12 46.94 -11.98
CA VAL A 4 0.90 46.83 -10.89
C VAL A 4 0.86 45.36 -10.41
N ALA A 5 1.81 44.43 -10.61
CA ALA A 5 3.22 44.34 -10.19
C ALA A 5 3.43 44.46 -8.67
N SER A 6 3.03 43.44 -7.90
CA SER A 6 3.48 43.31 -6.49
C SER A 6 4.35 42.05 -6.34
N LEU A 7 5.65 42.29 -6.52
CA LEU A 7 6.76 41.44 -6.17
C LEU A 7 6.96 41.54 -4.65
N LEU A 8 6.82 40.44 -3.92
CA LEU A 8 7.29 40.33 -2.53
C LEU A 8 8.19 39.10 -2.42
N LEU A 9 9.49 39.39 -2.46
CA LEU A 9 10.59 38.57 -1.96
C LEU A 9 10.49 38.49 -0.43
N PHE A 10 10.47 37.28 0.13
CA PHE A 10 10.99 36.91 1.46
C PHE A 10 11.01 35.37 1.49
N ALA A 11 11.95 34.63 2.06
CA ALA A 11 13.37 34.75 2.38
C ALA A 11 13.78 33.30 2.77
N LEU A 12 15.01 32.88 2.44
CA LEU A 12 15.60 31.60 2.84
C LEU A 12 15.71 31.49 4.37
N SER A 13 15.45 30.30 4.94
CA SER A 13 16.02 29.72 6.18
C SER A 13 15.42 28.32 6.40
N ALA A 14 16.05 27.31 6.99
CA ALA A 14 17.42 26.84 7.17
C ALA A 14 17.26 25.43 7.78
N SER A 15 18.23 24.56 7.53
CA SER A 15 18.27 23.13 7.88
C SER A 15 18.29 22.85 9.39
N ALA A 16 17.65 21.76 9.82
CA ALA A 16 17.93 21.09 11.09
C ALA A 16 17.78 19.56 10.93
N ALA A 17 18.90 18.86 11.14
CA ALA A 17 19.05 17.41 11.11
C ALA A 17 18.57 16.74 12.43
N PRO A 18 18.31 15.42 12.43
CA PRO A 18 17.63 14.73 13.53
C PRO A 18 18.55 14.37 14.70
N THR A 19 17.98 14.42 15.91
CA THR A 19 18.58 13.86 17.13
C THR A 19 18.32 12.35 17.20
N ALA A 20 19.41 11.58 17.21
CA ALA A 20 19.41 10.15 17.53
C ALA A 20 18.99 9.92 19.00
N VAL A 21 18.15 8.91 19.22
CA VAL A 21 18.02 8.24 20.52
C VAL A 21 18.28 6.76 20.32
N SER A 22 19.31 6.28 21.01
CA SER A 22 19.59 4.87 21.23
C SER A 22 18.88 4.47 22.52
N ASP A 23 18.18 3.34 22.52
CA ASP A 23 18.01 2.56 23.75
C ASP A 23 18.16 1.07 23.43
N SER A 24 19.03 0.45 24.22
CA SER A 24 19.40 -0.95 24.20
C SER A 24 18.78 -1.60 25.42
N ASP A 25 18.04 -2.69 25.26
CA ASP A 25 18.03 -3.78 26.24
C ASP A 25 17.61 -5.07 25.53
N SER A 26 18.53 -5.99 25.29
CA SER A 26 18.95 -7.09 26.18
C SER A 26 17.85 -8.13 26.37
N GLY A 27 18.21 -9.37 26.04
CA GLY A 27 17.28 -10.47 25.88
C GLY A 27 16.68 -11.02 27.16
N SER A 28 15.74 -11.94 26.98
CA SER A 28 15.84 -13.26 27.61
C SER A 28 14.88 -14.23 26.93
N SER A 29 15.49 -15.19 26.26
CA SER A 29 14.89 -16.49 25.97
C SER A 29 14.48 -17.15 27.29
N ALA A 30 13.27 -17.69 27.35
CA ALA A 30 12.96 -18.78 28.25
C ALA A 30 12.05 -19.77 27.52
N ALA A 31 12.66 -20.90 27.15
CA ALA A 31 11.98 -22.11 26.80
C ALA A 31 11.11 -22.58 27.97
N SER A 32 10.00 -23.24 27.67
CA SER A 32 9.34 -24.15 28.61
C SER A 32 8.87 -25.38 27.83
N THR A 33 9.59 -26.47 28.06
CA THR A 33 9.32 -27.82 27.59
C THR A 33 8.23 -28.50 28.44
N SER A 34 7.21 -29.01 27.72
CA SER A 34 6.42 -30.24 27.88
C SER A 34 6.13 -30.86 29.25
N THR A 35 4.83 -31.07 29.51
CA THR A 35 4.31 -32.31 30.14
C THR A 35 2.98 -32.72 29.46
N ALA A 36 2.88 -33.99 29.06
CA ALA A 36 1.77 -34.56 28.28
C ALA A 36 0.73 -35.33 29.13
N ALA A 37 -0.57 -35.11 28.81
CA ALA A 37 -1.77 -35.97 28.62
C ALA A 37 -2.02 -37.28 29.44
N PRO A 38 -3.21 -37.98 29.41
CA PRO A 38 -4.43 -37.86 28.55
C PRO A 38 -5.77 -38.13 29.33
N PRO A 39 -6.85 -38.69 28.72
CA PRO A 39 -7.83 -38.05 27.85
C PRO A 39 -9.25 -38.07 28.46
N SER A 40 -10.16 -37.23 27.95
CA SER A 40 -11.60 -37.53 28.05
C SER A 40 -12.34 -36.98 26.84
N SER A 41 -12.94 -37.90 26.12
CA SER A 41 -13.77 -37.72 24.95
C SER A 41 -14.92 -36.77 25.23
N SER A 42 -15.09 -35.78 24.37
CA SER A 42 -16.37 -35.14 24.13
C SER A 42 -16.38 -34.72 22.67
N SER A 43 -17.03 -35.57 21.87
CA SER A 43 -17.75 -35.26 20.65
C SER A 43 -17.27 -34.04 19.87
N SER A 44 -16.51 -34.32 18.81
CA SER A 44 -16.34 -33.45 17.66
C SER A 44 -17.72 -33.07 17.09
N GLY A 45 -18.28 -31.98 17.60
CA GLY A 45 -19.14 -31.13 16.80
C GLY A 45 -18.22 -30.36 15.87
N SER A 46 -18.14 -30.78 14.61
CA SER A 46 -17.73 -29.89 13.53
C SER A 46 -18.81 -28.81 13.41
N SER A 47 -18.83 -27.87 14.34
CA SER A 47 -19.14 -26.51 13.96
C SER A 47 -17.97 -26.11 13.08
N SER A 48 -18.19 -26.11 11.77
CA SER A 48 -17.54 -25.17 10.88
C SER A 48 -17.78 -23.79 11.50
N GLY A 49 -16.91 -23.44 12.44
CA GLY A 49 -16.85 -22.15 13.09
C GLY A 49 -16.29 -21.23 12.04
N ASN A 50 -17.19 -20.83 11.15
CA ASN A 50 -16.98 -19.73 10.24
C ASN A 50 -16.75 -18.51 11.12
N SER A 51 -15.48 -18.27 11.46
CA SER A 51 -14.99 -17.07 12.11
C SER A 51 -15.10 -15.91 11.13
N THR A 52 -16.32 -15.58 10.70
CA THR A 52 -16.65 -14.35 9.95
C THR A 52 -16.81 -13.20 10.91
N GLY A 53 -15.76 -12.97 11.70
CA GLY A 53 -15.68 -11.89 12.65
C GLY A 53 -14.28 -11.35 12.60
N SER A 54 -14.09 -10.27 11.87
CA SER A 54 -12.86 -9.47 11.85
C SER A 54 -11.67 -9.97 11.02
N GLY A 55 -11.82 -10.97 10.15
CA GLY A 55 -10.82 -11.25 9.09
C GLY A 55 -11.37 -10.92 7.70
N ASP A 56 -12.58 -11.40 7.42
CA ASP A 56 -13.18 -11.33 6.09
C ASP A 56 -13.50 -9.89 5.63
N PHE A 57 -14.01 -9.05 6.54
CA PHE A 57 -14.32 -7.66 6.18
C PHE A 57 -13.07 -6.80 6.09
N GLN A 58 -12.00 -7.11 6.83
CA GLN A 58 -10.74 -6.38 6.75
C GLN A 58 -10.14 -6.58 5.37
N LEU A 59 -10.01 -7.84 4.92
CA LEU A 59 -9.49 -8.14 3.59
C LEU A 59 -10.32 -7.44 2.51
N GLN A 60 -11.65 -7.56 2.57
CA GLN A 60 -12.52 -6.87 1.63
C GLN A 60 -12.34 -5.35 1.67
N ASN A 61 -12.24 -4.74 2.85
CA ASN A 61 -12.01 -3.30 2.99
C ASN A 61 -10.68 -2.88 2.36
N GLY A 62 -9.64 -3.72 2.42
CA GLY A 62 -8.37 -3.46 1.75
C GLY A 62 -8.47 -3.51 0.23
N LEU A 63 -9.16 -4.53 -0.30
CA LEU A 63 -9.42 -4.67 -1.74
C LEU A 63 -10.30 -3.52 -2.27
N ASP A 64 -11.32 -3.12 -1.51
CA ASP A 64 -12.19 -1.98 -1.85
C ASP A 64 -11.40 -0.67 -1.82
N ALA A 65 -10.50 -0.49 -0.84
CA ALA A 65 -9.63 0.67 -0.77
C ALA A 65 -8.71 0.75 -2.00
N GLN A 66 -8.13 -0.37 -2.41
CA GLN A 66 -7.33 -0.47 -3.62
C GLN A 66 -8.10 -0.06 -4.87
N MET A 67 -9.30 -0.62 -5.04
CA MET A 67 -10.17 -0.30 -6.17
C MET A 67 -10.55 1.18 -6.20
N LEU A 68 -10.87 1.77 -5.05
CA LEU A 68 -11.17 3.20 -4.95
C LEU A 68 -9.95 4.06 -5.31
N ASN A 69 -8.77 3.72 -4.80
CA ASN A 69 -7.53 4.43 -5.16
C ASN A 69 -7.22 4.33 -6.66
N ALA A 70 -7.45 3.17 -7.28
CA ALA A 70 -7.33 3.01 -8.72
C ALA A 70 -8.33 3.90 -9.47
N GLN A 71 -9.58 3.93 -9.01
CA GLN A 71 -10.63 4.76 -9.61
C GLN A 71 -10.28 6.25 -9.55
N PHE A 72 -9.73 6.71 -8.43
CA PHE A 72 -9.37 8.12 -8.24
C PHE A 72 -8.30 8.61 -9.23
N GLN A 73 -7.45 7.72 -9.77
CA GLN A 73 -6.49 8.09 -10.81
C GLN A 73 -7.14 8.56 -12.11
N ASN A 74 -8.39 8.16 -12.35
CA ASN A 74 -9.11 8.49 -13.58
C ASN A 74 -10.18 9.57 -13.37
N ILE A 75 -10.14 10.29 -12.23
CA ILE A 75 -11.06 11.40 -11.92
C ILE A 75 -10.27 12.70 -11.83
N SER A 76 -10.81 13.74 -12.45
CA SER A 76 -10.26 15.09 -12.48
C SER A 76 -11.26 16.12 -11.96
N ALA A 77 -10.75 17.30 -11.58
CA ALA A 77 -11.57 18.38 -11.03
C ALA A 77 -12.63 18.92 -12.01
N SER A 78 -12.45 18.71 -13.31
CA SER A 78 -13.41 19.13 -14.35
C SER A 78 -14.51 18.11 -14.62
N ASP A 79 -14.39 16.89 -14.09
CA ASP A 79 -15.37 15.85 -14.36
C ASP A 79 -16.68 16.14 -13.62
N PRO A 80 -17.84 15.89 -14.25
CA PRO A 80 -19.10 15.95 -13.55
C PRO A 80 -19.15 14.87 -12.46
N CYS A 81 -19.81 15.18 -11.34
CA CYS A 81 -19.94 14.27 -10.21
C CYS A 81 -21.40 14.15 -9.76
N TYR A 82 -21.68 13.13 -8.94
CA TYR A 82 -22.99 12.94 -8.32
C TYR A 82 -22.96 13.46 -6.89
N ASP A 83 -24.01 14.17 -6.48
CA ASP A 83 -24.09 14.72 -5.12
C ASP A 83 -23.83 13.65 -4.06
N ASP A 84 -23.21 14.08 -2.96
CA ASP A 84 -22.79 13.25 -1.83
C ASP A 84 -21.72 12.18 -2.15
N THR A 85 -21.12 12.21 -3.35
CA THR A 85 -19.93 11.40 -3.65
C THR A 85 -18.65 12.08 -3.17
N MET A 86 -17.69 11.25 -2.77
CA MET A 86 -16.38 11.70 -2.32
C MET A 86 -15.29 11.01 -3.14
N ALA A 87 -14.22 11.73 -3.44
CA ALA A 87 -13.11 11.21 -4.21
C ALA A 87 -11.79 11.83 -3.76
N CYS A 88 -10.69 11.24 -4.22
CA CYS A 88 -9.40 11.91 -4.25
C CYS A 88 -9.17 12.49 -5.63
N ILE A 89 -8.87 13.79 -5.69
CA ILE A 89 -8.62 14.49 -6.95
C ILE A 89 -7.34 15.30 -6.82
N THR A 90 -6.47 15.17 -7.80
CA THR A 90 -5.27 15.99 -7.90
C THR A 90 -5.58 17.25 -8.69
N GLN A 91 -5.45 18.40 -8.04
CA GLN A 91 -5.62 19.70 -8.69
C GLN A 91 -4.29 20.45 -8.70
N ASN A 92 -3.80 20.78 -9.90
CA ASN A 92 -2.51 21.47 -10.11
C ASN A 92 -1.33 20.77 -9.42
N GLY A 93 -1.29 19.44 -9.47
CA GLY A 93 -0.24 18.64 -8.84
C GLY A 93 -0.34 18.53 -7.32
N THR A 94 -1.40 19.04 -6.69
CA THR A 94 -1.66 18.88 -5.26
C THR A 94 -2.84 17.92 -5.06
N PRO A 95 -2.65 16.80 -4.33
CA PRO A 95 -3.76 15.90 -4.02
C PRO A 95 -4.74 16.57 -3.04
N GLY A 96 -6.02 16.32 -3.23
CA GLY A 96 -7.07 16.87 -2.38
C GLY A 96 -8.22 15.91 -2.19
N PHE A 97 -8.83 16.00 -1.02
CA PHE A 97 -10.12 15.38 -0.75
C PHE A 97 -11.22 16.19 -1.41
N ALA A 98 -12.03 15.54 -2.25
CA ALA A 98 -13.09 16.18 -3.00
C ALA A 98 -14.45 15.67 -2.54
N GLN A 99 -15.39 16.60 -2.34
CA GLN A 99 -16.80 16.30 -2.12
C GLN A 99 -17.60 16.87 -3.28
N CYS A 100 -18.51 16.08 -3.84
CA CYS A 100 -19.39 16.58 -4.88
C CYS A 100 -20.55 17.35 -4.25
N VAL A 101 -20.69 18.62 -4.64
CA VAL A 101 -21.79 19.49 -4.22
C VAL A 101 -22.39 20.16 -5.44
N SER A 102 -23.67 19.88 -5.70
CA SER A 102 -24.42 20.40 -6.87
C SER A 102 -23.76 20.03 -8.21
N GLY A 103 -23.25 18.80 -8.32
CA GLY A 103 -22.61 18.28 -9.53
C GLY A 103 -21.22 18.89 -9.83
N GLN A 104 -20.58 19.54 -8.87
CA GLN A 104 -19.23 20.08 -8.97
C GLN A 104 -18.36 19.59 -7.80
N TRP A 105 -17.07 19.39 -8.07
CA TRP A 105 -16.11 18.99 -7.04
C TRP A 105 -15.67 20.18 -6.19
N GLU A 106 -15.99 20.13 -4.90
CA GLU A 106 -15.40 21.01 -3.88
C GLU A 106 -14.17 20.32 -3.32
N ILE A 107 -12.98 20.81 -3.68
CA ILE A 107 -11.69 20.17 -3.36
C ILE A 107 -11.04 20.88 -2.17
N THR A 108 -10.78 20.13 -1.11
CA THR A 108 -9.95 20.54 0.02
C THR A 108 -8.57 19.89 -0.12
N GLN A 109 -7.54 20.70 -0.34
CA GLN A 109 -6.18 20.20 -0.52
C GLN A 109 -5.65 19.50 0.73
N CYS A 110 -4.94 18.40 0.53
CA CYS A 110 -4.20 17.73 1.58
C CYS A 110 -2.98 18.56 2.03
N ALA A 111 -2.51 18.33 3.25
CA ALA A 111 -1.28 18.95 3.73
C ALA A 111 -0.07 18.46 2.91
N ALA A 112 0.98 19.27 2.86
CA ALA A 112 2.21 18.88 2.17
C ALA A 112 2.78 17.58 2.75
N GLY A 113 3.23 16.68 1.88
CA GLY A 113 3.74 15.36 2.27
C GLY A 113 2.66 14.30 2.52
N THR A 114 1.38 14.63 2.30
CA THR A 114 0.27 13.67 2.35
C THR A 114 -0.42 13.57 1.01
N GLU A 115 -0.98 12.41 0.73
CA GLU A 115 -1.79 12.12 -0.45
C GLU A 115 -3.23 11.82 -0.01
N CYS A 116 -4.19 12.15 -0.86
CA CYS A 116 -5.55 11.71 -0.64
C CYS A 116 -5.66 10.26 -1.07
N VAL A 117 -6.08 9.40 -0.16
CA VAL A 117 -6.21 7.95 -0.37
C VAL A 117 -7.47 7.40 0.29
N ALA A 118 -8.03 6.34 -0.29
CA ALA A 118 -8.97 5.46 0.39
C ALA A 118 -8.20 4.48 1.29
N LEU A 119 -8.65 4.37 2.53
CA LEU A 119 -8.07 3.53 3.58
C LEU A 119 -9.11 2.52 4.08
N PRO A 120 -8.69 1.28 4.40
CA PRO A 120 -9.60 0.28 4.95
C PRO A 120 -10.07 0.65 6.36
N ARG A 121 -11.33 0.37 6.67
CA ARG A 121 -11.84 0.50 8.05
C ARG A 121 -11.49 -0.75 8.87
N VAL A 122 -11.05 -0.55 10.11
CA VAL A 122 -10.43 -1.62 10.91
C VAL A 122 -11.41 -2.47 11.72
N ASN A 123 -12.55 -1.91 12.12
CA ASN A 123 -13.50 -2.53 13.06
C ASN A 123 -14.92 -2.66 12.50
N GLN A 124 -15.11 -2.33 11.22
CA GLN A 124 -16.38 -2.48 10.52
C GLN A 124 -16.19 -2.48 9.01
N PRO A 125 -17.16 -2.96 8.23
CA PRO A 125 -17.12 -2.92 6.77
C PRO A 125 -16.99 -1.49 6.21
N GLY A 126 -16.34 -1.40 5.05
CA GLY A 126 -16.18 -0.21 4.24
C GLY A 126 -14.79 0.41 4.29
N THR A 127 -14.66 1.52 3.57
CA THR A 127 -13.43 2.31 3.45
C THR A 127 -13.68 3.72 3.99
N THR A 128 -12.62 4.51 4.12
CA THR A 128 -12.69 5.94 4.42
C THR A 128 -11.66 6.67 3.60
N ILE A 129 -11.98 7.87 3.12
CA ILE A 129 -11.03 8.69 2.39
C ILE A 129 -10.36 9.65 3.38
N ALA A 130 -9.04 9.77 3.31
CA ALA A 130 -8.26 10.66 4.15
C ALA A 130 -6.99 11.15 3.44
N CYS A 131 -6.47 12.28 3.90
CA CYS A 131 -5.11 12.69 3.60
C CYS A 131 -4.16 11.95 4.55
N ASP A 132 -3.30 11.09 4.02
CA ASP A 132 -2.36 10.29 4.79
C ASP A 132 -1.02 10.20 4.03
N THR A 133 0.04 9.71 4.66
CA THR A 133 1.28 9.46 3.93
C THR A 133 1.12 8.20 3.07
N LEU A 134 1.80 8.14 1.92
CA LEU A 134 1.77 6.95 1.07
C LEU A 134 2.25 5.70 1.82
N ALA A 135 3.29 5.83 2.66
CA ALA A 135 3.82 4.74 3.45
C ALA A 135 2.79 4.19 4.46
N ASP A 136 2.10 5.07 5.18
CA ASP A 136 1.06 4.68 6.13
C ASP A 136 -0.16 4.07 5.43
N ALA A 137 -0.55 4.62 4.27
CA ALA A 137 -1.63 4.08 3.46
C ALA A 137 -1.35 2.63 3.02
N LEU A 138 -0.15 2.40 2.47
CA LEU A 138 0.32 1.08 2.05
C LEU A 138 0.37 0.10 3.23
N ALA A 139 0.91 0.52 4.38
CA ALA A 139 0.98 -0.32 5.57
C ALA A 139 -0.43 -0.72 6.05
N ARG A 140 -1.40 0.21 6.04
CA ARG A 140 -2.78 -0.05 6.46
C ARG A 140 -3.53 -0.98 5.51
N ILE A 141 -3.30 -0.86 4.21
CA ILE A 141 -3.87 -1.79 3.20
C ILE A 141 -3.23 -3.17 3.35
N ALA A 142 -1.90 -3.25 3.45
CA ALA A 142 -1.19 -4.52 3.63
C ALA A 142 -1.62 -5.25 4.92
N ALA A 143 -1.88 -4.51 6.00
CA ALA A 143 -2.35 -5.06 7.27
C ALA A 143 -3.71 -5.77 7.18
N THR A 144 -4.49 -5.55 6.12
CA THR A 144 -5.74 -6.29 5.90
C THR A 144 -5.54 -7.64 5.23
N GLY A 145 -4.33 -7.93 4.74
CA GLY A 145 -4.02 -9.06 3.88
C GLY A 145 -4.21 -8.79 2.39
N ALA A 146 -4.63 -7.58 1.99
CA ALA A 146 -4.66 -7.17 0.58
C ALA A 146 -3.22 -7.05 0.02
N THR A 147 -3.05 -7.43 -1.25
CA THR A 147 -1.76 -7.39 -1.96
C THR A 147 -1.91 -6.56 -3.24
N GLY A 148 -0.81 -6.11 -3.86
CA GLY A 148 -0.87 -5.26 -5.05
C GLY A 148 -0.79 -3.76 -4.78
N GLY A 149 -0.20 -3.35 -3.66
CA GLY A 149 0.09 -1.94 -3.37
C GLY A 149 -1.16 -1.08 -3.15
N LEU A 150 -1.08 0.20 -3.53
CA LEU A 150 -2.13 1.19 -3.27
C LEU A 150 -3.39 0.95 -4.13
N THR A 151 -3.24 0.40 -5.34
CA THR A 151 -4.33 0.26 -6.34
C THR A 151 -4.74 -1.18 -6.66
N GLY A 152 -4.03 -2.18 -6.14
CA GLY A 152 -4.39 -3.60 -6.32
C GLY A 152 -3.83 -4.23 -7.59
N ASP A 153 -3.16 -3.45 -8.44
CA ASP A 153 -2.42 -3.95 -9.60
C ASP A 153 -1.08 -4.51 -9.12
N GLY A 154 -1.03 -5.82 -8.87
CA GLY A 154 0.18 -6.54 -8.46
C GLY A 154 1.28 -6.61 -9.52
N GLY A 155 1.64 -5.49 -10.15
CA GLY A 155 2.71 -5.34 -11.12
C GLY A 155 3.34 -3.96 -11.02
N ASP A 156 4.64 -3.95 -10.68
CA ASP A 156 5.52 -2.78 -10.50
C ASP A 156 5.23 -1.86 -9.32
N GLY A 157 5.78 -2.27 -8.17
CA GLY A 157 6.39 -1.32 -7.24
C GLY A 157 7.57 -0.61 -7.90
N GLY A 158 7.25 0.33 -8.79
CA GLY A 158 8.22 1.13 -9.54
C GLY A 158 7.91 2.60 -9.41
N ASP A 159 8.10 3.16 -8.22
CA ASP A 159 8.62 4.53 -8.02
C ASP A 159 9.06 4.71 -6.55
N GLY A 160 9.99 3.85 -6.14
CA GLY A 160 10.95 4.18 -5.09
C GLY A 160 12.09 4.99 -5.71
N GLY A 161 11.87 6.28 -5.94
CA GLY A 161 12.89 7.21 -6.42
C GLY A 161 14.00 7.46 -5.39
N ASP A 162 15.06 6.66 -5.48
CA ASP A 162 16.51 6.99 -5.40
C ASP A 162 17.01 8.14 -4.50
N SER A 163 17.87 7.80 -3.51
CA SER A 163 19.25 8.32 -3.37
C SER A 163 19.89 7.90 -2.04
N GLY A 164 20.86 6.98 -2.08
CA GLY A 164 21.66 6.58 -0.92
C GLY A 164 22.80 5.61 -1.24
N ASP A 165 23.75 6.07 -2.06
CA ASP A 165 25.03 5.44 -2.38
C ASP A 165 25.90 5.15 -1.13
N GLY A 166 26.59 4.01 -1.14
CA GLY A 166 27.86 3.81 -0.41
C GLY A 166 27.92 2.68 0.62
N GLY A 167 28.45 1.52 0.23
CA GLY A 167 28.88 0.48 1.16
C GLY A 167 29.41 -0.79 0.50
N ASP A 168 30.60 -0.70 -0.10
CA ASP A 168 31.47 -1.86 -0.38
C ASP A 168 31.66 -2.72 0.88
N GLY A 169 31.55 -4.05 0.73
CA GLY A 169 32.10 -4.98 1.70
C GLY A 169 31.49 -6.36 1.71
N GLY A 170 32.14 -7.32 1.04
CA GLY A 170 32.00 -8.73 1.40
C GLY A 170 32.28 -9.74 0.29
N ASP A 171 33.54 -9.86 -0.14
CA ASP A 171 34.04 -11.12 -0.71
C ASP A 171 33.83 -12.27 0.29
N GLY A 172 33.31 -13.41 -0.19
CA GLY A 172 33.45 -14.68 0.52
C GLY A 172 32.38 -15.72 0.18
N GLY A 173 32.73 -16.65 -0.72
CA GLY A 173 32.08 -17.96 -0.75
C GLY A 173 31.92 -18.61 -2.12
N ASP A 174 33.03 -18.86 -2.81
CA ASP A 174 33.12 -19.96 -3.77
C ASP A 174 32.78 -21.28 -3.07
N SER A 175 31.76 -21.99 -3.56
CA SER A 175 31.66 -23.47 -3.58
C SER A 175 30.31 -23.90 -4.16
N GLY A 176 30.33 -24.50 -5.35
CA GLY A 176 29.23 -25.37 -5.77
C GLY A 176 29.01 -25.53 -7.26
N ASP A 177 30.01 -26.07 -7.97
CA ASP A 177 29.80 -26.77 -9.24
C ASP A 177 28.68 -27.81 -9.10
N GLY A 178 27.71 -27.80 -10.03
CA GLY A 178 26.63 -28.77 -10.02
C GLY A 178 25.66 -28.67 -11.18
N GLY A 179 26.10 -29.10 -12.37
CA GLY A 179 25.22 -29.85 -13.29
C GLY A 179 24.83 -29.18 -14.60
N ASP A 180 25.65 -29.42 -15.62
CA ASP A 180 25.23 -29.52 -17.02
C ASP A 180 24.10 -30.54 -17.18
N GLY A 181 23.11 -30.21 -18.02
CA GLY A 181 22.24 -31.22 -18.65
C GLY A 181 20.85 -30.72 -19.01
N GLY A 182 20.63 -30.39 -20.29
CA GLY A 182 19.27 -30.21 -20.80
C GLY A 182 19.07 -29.48 -22.12
N ASP A 183 20.03 -29.51 -23.05
CA ASP A 183 19.72 -29.27 -24.46
C ASP A 183 18.95 -30.49 -25.00
N SER A 184 17.67 -30.30 -25.35
CA SER A 184 16.94 -31.10 -26.34
C SER A 184 15.52 -30.57 -26.53
N GLY A 185 15.19 -30.13 -27.75
CA GLY A 185 13.79 -30.18 -28.22
C GLY A 185 13.32 -29.09 -29.17
N ASP A 186 14.10 -28.77 -30.21
CA ASP A 186 13.60 -28.10 -31.41
C ASP A 186 12.59 -29.04 -32.11
N GLY A 187 11.30 -28.74 -31.98
CA GLY A 187 10.19 -29.53 -32.54
C GLY A 187 9.54 -28.77 -33.68
N GLY A 188 9.98 -29.08 -34.90
CA GLY A 188 9.63 -28.38 -36.13
C GLY A 188 8.19 -28.55 -36.65
N ASP A 189 7.84 -27.53 -37.42
CA ASP A 189 6.97 -27.40 -38.59
C ASP A 189 6.42 -28.67 -39.30
N GLY A 190 5.19 -28.50 -39.82
CA GLY A 190 4.53 -29.34 -40.85
C GLY A 190 3.54 -30.35 -40.28
N GLY A 191 2.25 -30.41 -40.64
CA GLY A 191 1.60 -30.10 -41.91
C GLY A 191 0.76 -31.32 -42.33
N ASP A 192 -0.48 -31.08 -42.73
CA ASP A 192 -1.30 -31.90 -43.65
C ASP A 192 -1.97 -33.21 -43.17
N GLU A 193 -3.28 -33.08 -42.93
CA GLU A 193 -4.38 -33.81 -43.59
C GLU A 193 -4.18 -35.30 -43.99
N ARG A 194 -4.89 -36.21 -43.31
CA ARG A 194 -6.05 -36.99 -43.83
C ARG A 194 -6.48 -38.11 -42.89
#